data_AF-A0A7W8NH47-F1
#
_entry.id   AF-A0A7W8NH47-F1
#
_cell.length_a   1.000
_cell.length_b   1.000
_cell.length_c   1.000
_cell.angle_alpha   90.00
_cell.angle_beta   90.00
_cell.angle_gamma   90.00
#
_symmetry.space_group_name_H-M   'P 1'
#
loop_
_entity.id
_entity.type
_entity.pdbx_description
1 polymer ?
#
loop_
_entity_poly.entity_id
_entity_poly.type
_entity_poly.pdbx_seq_one_letter_code
_entity_poly.pdbx_strand_id
1 'polypeptide(L)'
;MTELDRYLEQATRGLFGARRRAVREELHGNLVQHALDLQVSGLSPEEALQGALRAFGSPARVRQGLLRVHTLPLVVTGLLMVSSVGTVALGVAVREMPVRSASPVTCPTGPSQTSEHREPECRRSVPSMPPKGAR
;
A
#
# COMPACT_ATOMS: atom_id res chain seq x y z
N MET A 1 18.17 -34.36 -19.80
CA MET A 1 17.11 -33.46 -19.30
C MET A 1 16.06 -33.36 -20.38
N THR A 2 14.80 -33.73 -20.09
CA THR A 2 13.74 -33.82 -21.09
C THR A 2 13.21 -32.44 -21.50
N GLU A 3 12.44 -32.36 -22.59
CA GLU A 3 11.75 -31.11 -22.98
C GLU A 3 10.78 -30.66 -21.89
N LEU A 4 10.02 -31.60 -21.31
CA LEU A 4 9.12 -31.36 -20.19
C LEU A 4 9.86 -30.80 -18.98
N ASP A 5 10.99 -31.38 -18.60
CA ASP A 5 11.79 -30.87 -17.47
C ASP A 5 12.25 -29.42 -17.69
N ARG A 6 12.68 -29.11 -18.91
CA ARG A 6 13.11 -27.76 -19.28
C ARG A 6 11.94 -26.77 -19.22
N TYR A 7 10.77 -27.17 -19.70
CA TYR A 7 9.55 -26.39 -19.61
C TYR A 7 9.19 -26.09 -18.15
N LEU A 8 9.16 -27.12 -17.31
CA LEU A 8 8.84 -27.02 -15.88
C LEU A 8 9.82 -26.11 -15.13
N GLU A 9 11.12 -26.23 -15.42
CA GLU A 9 12.13 -25.34 -14.87
C GLU A 9 11.85 -23.88 -15.23
N GLN A 10 11.56 -23.59 -16.51
CA GLN A 10 11.33 -22.23 -16.96
C GLN A 10 10.00 -21.63 -16.43
N ALA A 11 8.95 -22.46 -16.34
CA ALA A 11 7.63 -22.07 -15.86
C ALA A 11 7.61 -21.81 -14.35
N THR A 12 8.40 -22.55 -13.56
CA THR A 12 8.40 -22.45 -12.10
C THR A 12 9.47 -21.50 -11.53
N ARG A 13 10.26 -20.85 -12.38
CA ARG A 13 11.24 -19.83 -11.96
C ARG A 13 10.58 -18.71 -11.14
N GLY A 14 11.23 -18.33 -10.05
CA GLY A 14 10.75 -17.29 -9.12
C GLY A 14 9.86 -17.81 -7.99
N LEU A 15 9.47 -19.08 -8.03
CA LEU A 15 8.94 -19.78 -6.86
C LEU A 15 10.09 -20.42 -6.09
N PHE A 16 9.94 -20.59 -4.78
CA PHE A 16 10.98 -21.15 -3.92
C PHE A 16 10.43 -22.22 -2.97
N GLY A 17 11.35 -23.04 -2.45
CA GLY A 17 11.09 -24.02 -1.40
C GLY A 17 9.96 -25.01 -1.71
N ALA A 18 9.14 -25.29 -0.69
CA ALA A 18 8.02 -26.22 -0.80
C ALA A 18 6.98 -25.80 -1.85
N ARG A 19 6.74 -24.49 -2.02
CA ARG A 19 5.78 -23.99 -3.01
C ARG A 19 6.22 -24.31 -4.43
N ARG A 20 7.51 -24.14 -4.74
CA ARG A 20 8.05 -24.50 -6.05
C ARG A 20 7.86 -25.98 -6.35
N ARG A 21 8.12 -26.86 -5.37
CA ARG A 21 7.96 -28.31 -5.54
C ARG A 21 6.51 -28.69 -5.81
N ALA A 22 5.58 -28.24 -4.98
CA ALA A 22 4.15 -28.51 -5.14
C ALA A 22 3.62 -28.03 -6.49
N VAL A 23 3.94 -26.79 -6.88
CA VAL A 23 3.50 -26.24 -8.18
C VAL A 23 4.15 -26.97 -9.35
N ARG A 24 5.41 -27.41 -9.23
CA ARG A 24 6.07 -28.21 -10.27
C ARG A 24 5.39 -29.56 -10.44
N GLU A 25 5.08 -30.25 -9.35
CA GLU A 25 4.41 -31.55 -9.37
C GLU A 25 3.01 -31.46 -9.98
N GLU A 26 2.23 -30.46 -9.58
CA GLU A 26 0.91 -30.19 -10.15
C GLU A 26 0.99 -29.87 -11.65
N LEU A 27 1.89 -28.98 -12.05
CA LEU A 27 2.07 -28.62 -13.46
C LEU A 27 2.55 -29.81 -14.30
N HIS A 28 3.45 -30.62 -13.76
CA HIS A 28 3.90 -31.87 -14.40
C HIS A 28 2.72 -32.83 -14.60
N GLY A 29 1.93 -33.08 -13.55
CA GLY A 29 0.76 -33.93 -13.62
C GLY A 29 -0.24 -33.47 -14.67
N ASN A 30 -0.53 -32.17 -14.72
CA ASN A 30 -1.45 -31.60 -15.71
C ASN A 30 -0.94 -31.72 -17.15
N LEU A 31 0.36 -31.50 -17.38
CA LEU A 31 0.97 -31.66 -18.72
C LEU A 31 0.97 -33.12 -19.18
N VAL A 32 1.34 -34.04 -18.28
CA VAL A 32 1.34 -35.49 -18.58
C VAL A 32 -0.08 -35.97 -18.85
N GLN A 33 -1.05 -35.58 -18.01
CA GLN A 33 -2.45 -35.93 -18.22
C GLN A 33 -2.95 -35.45 -19.59
N HIS A 34 -2.68 -34.20 -19.94
CA HIS A 34 -3.10 -33.67 -21.23
C HIS A 34 -2.41 -34.37 -22.42
N ALA A 35 -1.14 -34.75 -22.27
CA ALA A 35 -0.44 -35.55 -23.28
C ALA A 35 -1.01 -36.98 -23.38
N LEU A 36 -1.47 -37.58 -22.28
CA LEU A 36 -2.15 -38.87 -22.32
C LEU A 36 -3.51 -38.76 -23.01
N ASP A 37 -4.28 -37.72 -22.73
CA ASP A 37 -5.57 -37.46 -23.39
C ASP A 37 -5.39 -37.34 -24.92
N LEU A 38 -4.32 -36.66 -25.35
CA LEU A 38 -3.94 -36.55 -26.76
C LEU A 38 -3.47 -37.88 -27.37
N GLN A 39 -2.77 -38.73 -26.62
CA GLN A 39 -2.41 -40.07 -27.09
C GLN A 39 -3.65 -40.96 -27.28
N VAL A 40 -4.61 -40.89 -26.36
CA VAL A 40 -5.90 -41.61 -26.49
C VAL A 40 -6.66 -41.15 -27.74
N SER A 41 -6.45 -39.92 -28.19
CA SER A 41 -7.01 -39.41 -29.45
C SER A 41 -6.29 -39.89 -30.72
N GLY A 42 -5.23 -40.69 -30.57
CA GLY A 42 -4.49 -41.32 -31.65
C GLY A 42 -3.17 -40.65 -32.04
N LEU A 43 -2.70 -39.65 -31.26
CA LEU A 43 -1.39 -39.04 -31.47
C LEU A 43 -0.26 -39.90 -30.91
N SER A 44 0.92 -39.85 -31.52
CA SER A 44 2.13 -40.45 -30.95
C SER A 44 2.52 -39.77 -29.62
N PRO A 45 3.29 -40.44 -28.74
CA PRO A 45 3.74 -39.85 -27.49
C PRO A 45 4.45 -38.50 -27.66
N GLU A 46 5.30 -38.37 -28.68
CA GLU A 46 6.03 -37.14 -28.99
C GLU A 46 5.11 -36.02 -29.47
N GLU A 47 4.20 -36.31 -30.40
CA GLU A 47 3.23 -35.34 -30.91
C GLU A 47 2.27 -34.86 -29.83
N ALA A 48 1.86 -35.78 -28.96
CA ALA A 48 0.96 -35.49 -27.85
C ALA A 48 1.63 -34.62 -26.78
N LEU A 49 2.88 -34.90 -26.42
CA LEU A 49 3.63 -34.04 -25.50
C LEU A 49 3.81 -32.64 -26.09
N GLN A 50 4.20 -32.54 -27.36
CA GLN A 50 4.30 -31.24 -28.02
C GLN A 50 2.95 -30.52 -28.09
N GLY A 51 1.86 -31.26 -28.34
CA GLY A 51 0.50 -30.76 -28.30
C GLY A 51 0.14 -30.18 -26.93
N ALA A 52 0.47 -30.89 -25.85
CA ALA A 52 0.27 -30.43 -24.49
C ALA A 52 1.08 -29.17 -24.16
N LEU A 53 2.36 -29.15 -24.52
CA LEU A 53 3.20 -27.96 -24.34
C LEU A 53 2.66 -26.75 -25.12
N ARG A 54 2.17 -26.95 -26.35
CA ARG A 54 1.52 -25.90 -27.14
C ARG A 54 0.22 -25.42 -26.50
N ALA A 55 -0.60 -26.33 -25.97
CA ALA A 55 -1.87 -25.99 -25.31
C ALA A 55 -1.66 -25.15 -24.05
N PHE A 56 -0.65 -25.46 -23.25
CA PHE A 56 -0.29 -24.68 -22.05
C PHE A 56 0.42 -23.36 -22.41
N GLY A 57 0.97 -23.26 -23.61
CA GLY A 57 1.59 -22.05 -24.14
C GLY A 57 3.03 -21.84 -23.69
N SER A 58 3.51 -20.61 -23.73
CA SER A 58 4.91 -20.34 -23.39
C SER A 58 5.16 -20.46 -21.88
N PRO A 59 6.33 -20.99 -21.46
CA PRO A 59 6.65 -21.10 -20.05
C PRO A 59 6.73 -19.74 -19.35
N ALA A 60 7.04 -18.66 -20.08
CA ALA A 60 7.03 -17.30 -19.56
C ALA A 60 5.62 -16.83 -19.16
N ARG A 61 4.60 -17.17 -19.97
CA ARG A 61 3.20 -16.83 -19.69
C ARG A 61 2.67 -17.60 -18.48
N VAL A 62 2.96 -18.90 -18.42
CA VAL A 62 2.61 -19.74 -17.27
C VAL A 62 3.29 -19.22 -16.01
N ARG A 63 4.59 -18.90 -16.06
CA ARG A 63 5.32 -18.30 -14.94
C ARG A 63 4.65 -17.03 -14.43
N GLN A 64 4.27 -16.10 -15.30
CA GLN A 64 3.59 -14.87 -14.90
C GLN A 64 2.29 -15.16 -14.15
N GLY A 65 1.50 -16.12 -14.63
CA GLY A 65 0.28 -16.58 -13.95
C GLY A 65 0.57 -17.16 -12.57
N LEU A 66 1.56 -18.06 -12.48
CA LEU A 66 1.97 -18.70 -11.22
C LEU A 66 2.46 -17.68 -10.18
N LEU A 67 3.30 -16.72 -10.60
CA LEU A 67 3.76 -15.65 -9.71
C LEU A 67 2.58 -14.79 -9.26
N ARG A 68 1.67 -14.41 -10.17
CA ARG A 68 0.49 -13.61 -9.83
C ARG A 68 -0.35 -14.27 -8.74
N VAL A 69 -0.53 -15.59 -8.77
CA VAL A 69 -1.37 -16.30 -7.80
C VAL A 69 -0.61 -16.62 -6.50
N HIS A 70 0.70 -16.83 -6.55
CA HIS A 70 1.46 -17.32 -5.39
C HIS A 70 2.33 -16.28 -4.67
N THR A 71 2.71 -15.18 -5.32
CA THR A 71 3.59 -14.18 -4.72
C THR A 71 2.88 -12.86 -4.43
N LEU A 72 1.92 -12.42 -5.25
CA LEU A 72 1.22 -11.15 -5.00
C LEU A 72 0.54 -11.06 -3.63
N PRO A 73 -0.16 -12.09 -3.12
CA PRO A 73 -0.79 -12.00 -1.80
C PRO A 73 0.22 -11.72 -0.67
N LEU A 74 1.42 -12.30 -0.78
CA LEU A 74 2.50 -12.10 0.19
C LEU A 74 3.06 -10.68 0.13
N VAL A 75 3.24 -10.13 -1.08
CA VAL A 75 3.73 -8.76 -1.27
C VAL A 75 2.75 -7.74 -0.71
N VAL A 76 1.45 -7.88 -1.00
CA VAL A 76 0.42 -6.96 -0.50
C VAL A 76 0.34 -7.02 1.03
N THR A 77 0.31 -8.24 1.60
CA THR A 77 0.25 -8.41 3.06
C THR A 77 1.50 -7.84 3.74
N GLY A 78 2.68 -8.08 3.17
CA GLY A 78 3.93 -7.52 3.69
C GLY A 78 3.96 -5.99 3.66
N LEU A 79 3.51 -5.38 2.56
CA LEU A 79 3.43 -3.92 2.44
C LEU A 79 2.49 -3.31 3.48
N LEU A 80 1.32 -3.92 3.69
CA LEU A 80 0.36 -3.47 4.71
C LEU A 80 0.96 -3.53 6.12
N MET A 81 1.68 -4.60 6.46
CA MET A 81 2.33 -4.74 7.76
C MET A 81 3.46 -3.71 7.99
N VAL A 82 4.21 -3.37 6.95
CA VAL A 82 5.23 -2.31 7.06
C VAL A 82 4.56 -0.93 7.25
N SER A 83 3.44 -0.68 6.55
CA SER A 83 2.75 0.60 6.64
C SER A 83 2.16 0.88 8.03
N SER A 84 1.66 -0.14 8.73
CA SER A 84 1.08 0.02 10.08
C SER A 84 2.15 0.35 11.14
N VAL A 85 3.37 -0.19 11.02
CA VAL A 85 4.49 0.16 11.91
C VAL A 85 5.00 1.58 11.63
N GLY A 86 5.07 1.99 10.36
CA GLY A 86 5.51 3.34 9.97
C GLY A 86 4.63 4.46 10.54
N THR A 87 3.32 4.25 10.64
CA THR A 87 2.40 5.25 11.20
C THR A 87 2.54 5.46 12.71
N VAL A 88 2.96 4.44 13.48
CA VAL A 88 3.15 4.57 14.93
C VAL A 88 4.41 5.39 15.26
N ALA A 89 5.47 5.26 14.46
CA ALA A 89 6.73 5.98 14.69
C ALA A 89 6.65 7.50 14.40
N LEU A 90 5.78 7.93 13.48
CA LEU A 90 5.60 9.36 13.15
C LEU A 90 4.58 10.08 14.06
N GLY A 91 3.65 9.36 14.70
CA GLY A 91 2.63 9.96 15.58
C GLY A 91 3.15 10.42 16.95
N VAL A 92 4.29 9.91 17.42
CA VAL A 92 4.90 10.31 18.70
C VAL A 92 5.65 11.65 18.66
N ALA A 93 5.98 12.17 17.47
CA ALA A 93 6.75 13.41 17.33
C ALA A 93 5.90 14.70 17.42
N VAL A 94 4.56 14.61 17.47
CA VAL A 94 3.66 15.79 17.43
C VAL A 94 3.15 16.20 18.84
N ARG A 95 3.57 15.52 19.91
CA ARG A 95 3.06 15.80 21.27
C ARG A 95 3.77 16.94 22.02
N GLU A 96 4.87 17.47 21.48
CA GLU A 96 5.68 18.50 22.16
C GLU A 96 5.52 19.86 21.47
N MET A 97 4.28 20.33 21.28
CA MET A 97 4.03 21.76 21.06
C MET A 97 3.85 22.41 22.44
N PRO A 98 4.85 23.09 23.01
CA PRO A 98 4.67 23.82 24.25
C PRO A 98 3.67 24.95 24.01
N VAL A 99 2.50 24.86 24.63
CA VAL A 99 1.64 26.02 24.85
C VAL A 99 2.48 27.01 25.66
N ARG A 100 2.99 28.04 24.98
CA ARG A 100 3.73 29.14 25.60
C ARG A 100 2.74 29.89 26.50
N SER A 101 2.74 29.56 27.78
CA SER A 101 2.08 30.35 28.80
C SER A 101 2.68 31.75 28.75
N ALA A 102 1.86 32.73 28.36
CA ALA A 102 2.21 34.12 28.53
C ALA A 102 2.27 34.39 30.04
N SER A 103 3.47 34.63 30.58
CA SER A 103 3.63 35.11 31.94
C SER A 103 2.89 36.43 32.11
N PRO A 104 2.22 36.64 33.26
CA PRO A 104 1.59 37.93 33.55
C PRO A 104 2.67 39.00 33.68
N VAL A 105 2.50 40.09 32.94
CA VAL A 105 3.28 41.32 33.11
C VAL A 105 2.97 41.87 34.50
N THR A 106 3.91 41.75 35.42
CA THR A 106 3.90 42.50 36.68
C THR A 106 4.28 43.94 36.36
N CYS A 107 3.29 44.84 36.29
CA CYS A 107 3.55 46.27 36.22
C CYS A 107 4.16 46.74 37.55
N PRO A 108 5.24 47.53 37.54
CA PRO A 108 5.77 48.12 38.76
C PRO A 108 4.78 49.15 39.31
N THR A 109 4.49 49.00 40.60
CA THR A 109 3.76 49.95 41.45
C THR A 109 4.46 51.31 41.42
N GLY A 110 3.89 52.25 40.66
CA GLY A 110 4.20 53.68 40.76
C GLY A 110 3.17 54.36 41.68
N PRO A 111 3.59 55.28 42.57
CA PRO A 111 2.67 55.96 43.47
C PRO A 111 2.00 57.11 42.72
N SER A 112 0.68 57.23 42.82
CA SER A 112 -0.02 58.45 42.43
C SER A 112 -1.17 58.73 43.37
N GLN A 113 -0.81 59.55 44.35
CA GLN A 113 -1.53 60.68 44.93
C GLN A 113 -3.00 60.86 44.50
N THR A 114 -3.80 60.97 45.55
CA THR A 114 -5.19 61.39 45.63
C THR A 114 -5.42 62.85 45.21
N SER A 115 -6.70 63.16 44.95
CA SER A 115 -7.31 64.49 44.73
C SER A 115 -7.14 64.99 43.29
N GLU A 116 -8.16 65.42 42.54
CA GLU A 116 -9.46 65.96 42.90
C GLU A 116 -10.32 66.09 41.61
N HIS A 117 -11.62 65.80 41.73
CA HIS A 117 -12.71 66.67 41.26
C HIS A 117 -12.82 67.11 39.78
N ARG A 118 -13.71 66.43 39.02
CA ARG A 118 -14.93 67.02 38.41
C ARG A 118 -15.60 66.03 37.43
N GLU A 119 -16.84 65.66 37.73
CA GLU A 119 -17.86 65.24 36.76
C GLU A 119 -18.42 66.47 36.00
N PRO A 120 -19.34 66.32 35.03
CA PRO A 120 -19.50 65.27 33.99
C PRO A 120 -19.78 65.90 32.60
N GLU A 121 -19.51 65.25 31.46
CA GLU A 121 -20.34 65.53 30.27
C GLU A 121 -20.36 64.43 29.19
N CYS A 122 -21.53 63.79 29.14
CA CYS A 122 -22.29 63.35 27.97
C CYS A 122 -21.69 63.54 26.55
N ARG A 123 -21.46 62.43 25.82
CA ARG A 123 -22.01 62.30 24.44
C ARG A 123 -21.98 60.85 23.92
N ARG A 124 -23.18 60.40 23.54
CA ARG A 124 -23.43 59.26 22.66
C ARG A 124 -22.92 59.54 21.25
N SER A 125 -22.41 58.51 20.56
CA SER A 125 -22.87 58.18 19.20
C SER A 125 -22.24 56.87 18.67
N VAL A 126 -23.05 55.80 18.71
CA VAL A 126 -23.41 54.79 17.69
C VAL A 126 -22.42 54.44 16.55
N PRO A 127 -22.27 53.14 16.19
CA PRO A 127 -21.39 52.65 15.13
C PRO A 127 -22.02 52.72 13.72
N SER A 128 -21.21 52.84 12.67
CA SER A 128 -21.62 52.60 11.29
C SER A 128 -20.78 51.51 10.61
N MET A 129 -21.44 50.40 10.28
CA MET A 129 -20.97 49.35 9.36
C MET A 129 -20.92 49.84 7.89
N PRO A 130 -20.18 49.13 7.01
CA PRO A 130 -20.09 49.44 5.58
C PRO A 130 -21.07 48.60 4.73
N PRO A 131 -21.45 49.06 3.51
CA PRO A 131 -21.87 48.17 2.42
C PRO A 131 -20.80 48.14 1.31
N LYS A 132 -20.34 46.97 0.84
CA LYS A 132 -20.95 45.99 -0.10
C LYS A 132 -21.06 46.47 -1.56
N GLY A 133 -20.47 45.66 -2.45
CA GLY A 133 -20.69 45.66 -3.91
C GLY A 133 -19.67 46.52 -4.67
N ALA A 134 -19.20 46.20 -5.88
CA ALA A 134 -19.76 45.39 -6.96
C ALA A 134 -18.58 44.71 -7.71
N ARG A 135 -18.67 43.42 -8.06
CA ARG A 135 -19.02 42.90 -9.40
C ARG A 135 -18.22 43.52 -10.54
#